data_AF-A8BFR0-F1
#
_entry.id   AF-A8BFR0-F1
#
_cell.length_a   1.000
_cell.length_b   1.000
_cell.length_c   1.000
_cell.angle_alpha   90.00
_cell.angle_beta   90.00
_cell.angle_gamma   90.00
#
_symmetry.space_group_name_H-M   'P 1'
#
loop_
_entity.id
_entity.type
_entity.pdbx_description
1 polymer ?
#
loop_
_entity_poly.entity_id
_entity_poly.type
_entity_poly.pdbx_seq_one_letter_code
_entity_poly.pdbx_strand_id
1 'polypeptide(L)'
;MQITGSQCSTVGPRAFAAYLGCKFETAEKTPCGCNVPTLITKDFQVKQIAGMLKYLARKYGKVASLCGVTPEEEARVDQFVAAAARIQYLCAGLVATVYCPSNIPGYNAKAHARALEMVKQNLTCINNYFLTRTFLVTERPTIADFAMFGALVPVYGAVFTKEEVSAFVNLTRWLNTVQALSGVSSVVPKLNHASHSIPKSPEEAKALPPPGSCHDAGKKAKSEEDAQEAPAAPKKEDPYAALKFDMYAWKKHYKNLDWDNKEKWEPYFFEHYDPKEYSLWKCTYYDPSKLEEDWKVKNLITVWLQRLRGEKADRHTFGNVLVTGTDDKRINIIGVFLFPLDTVPAEITECGGSASFEFTKLDLDNEEDKKLLVDVWYWNEETDIVHNGQVYGKTIDGETWH
;
A
#
# COMPACT_ATOMS: atom_id res chain seq x y z
N MET A 1 -33.85 1.51 -15.66
CA MET A 1 -32.81 2.53 -15.35
C MET A 1 -31.52 2.09 -16.01
N GLN A 2 -30.52 2.96 -16.13
CA GLN A 2 -29.23 2.61 -16.70
C GLN A 2 -28.13 2.81 -15.64
N ILE A 3 -27.25 1.83 -15.51
CA ILE A 3 -26.05 1.92 -14.67
C ILE A 3 -24.85 1.93 -15.61
N THR A 4 -24.08 3.01 -15.56
CA THR A 4 -22.90 3.18 -16.40
C THR A 4 -21.61 3.12 -15.60
N GLY A 5 -20.50 2.80 -16.27
CA GLY A 5 -19.16 2.64 -15.69
C GLY A 5 -18.59 1.24 -15.95
N SER A 6 -17.31 1.03 -15.62
CA SER A 6 -16.67 -0.27 -15.84
C SER A 6 -17.41 -1.41 -15.11
N GLN A 7 -17.42 -2.59 -15.74
CA GLN A 7 -18.12 -3.77 -15.18
C GLN A 7 -17.62 -4.12 -13.77
N CYS A 8 -16.30 -4.04 -13.55
CA CYS A 8 -15.69 -4.29 -12.24
C CYS A 8 -16.11 -3.23 -11.21
N SER A 9 -16.17 -1.96 -11.61
CA SER A 9 -16.45 -0.89 -10.64
C SER A 9 -17.91 -0.80 -10.21
N THR A 10 -18.83 -1.33 -11.02
CA THR A 10 -20.28 -1.20 -10.82
C THR A 10 -20.95 -2.44 -10.24
N VAL A 11 -20.18 -3.47 -9.83
CA VAL A 11 -20.72 -4.72 -9.24
C VAL A 11 -21.66 -4.41 -8.07
N GLY A 12 -21.24 -3.54 -7.13
CA GLY A 12 -22.03 -3.19 -5.95
C GLY A 12 -23.39 -2.56 -6.28
N PRO A 13 -23.44 -1.44 -7.04
CA PRO A 13 -24.70 -0.85 -7.48
C PRO A 13 -25.61 -1.80 -8.28
N ARG A 14 -25.05 -2.63 -9.17
CA ARG A 14 -25.83 -3.61 -9.94
C ARG A 14 -26.42 -4.69 -9.05
N ALA A 15 -25.62 -5.25 -8.14
CA ALA A 15 -26.07 -6.23 -7.15
C ALA A 15 -27.19 -5.65 -6.27
N PHE A 16 -27.03 -4.41 -5.80
CA PHE A 16 -28.04 -3.77 -4.97
C PHE A 16 -29.33 -3.47 -5.75
N ALA A 17 -29.24 -2.98 -6.99
CA ALA A 17 -30.40 -2.78 -7.83
C ALA A 17 -31.15 -4.09 -8.08
N ALA A 18 -30.43 -5.19 -8.34
CA ALA A 18 -31.01 -6.52 -8.50
C ALA A 18 -31.69 -7.01 -7.21
N TYR A 19 -31.06 -6.78 -6.05
CA TYR A 19 -31.62 -7.08 -4.74
C TYR A 19 -32.94 -6.36 -4.47
N LEU A 20 -33.05 -5.10 -4.91
CA LEU A 20 -34.28 -4.32 -4.83
C LEU A 20 -35.33 -4.72 -5.89
N GLY A 21 -35.02 -5.65 -6.79
CA GLY A 21 -35.90 -6.06 -7.90
C GLY A 21 -35.99 -5.01 -9.01
N CYS A 22 -35.04 -4.09 -9.10
CA CYS A 22 -35.01 -3.08 -10.14
C CYS A 22 -34.56 -3.67 -11.48
N LYS A 23 -35.24 -3.29 -12.56
CA LYS A 23 -34.77 -3.56 -13.93
C LYS A 23 -33.77 -2.48 -14.36
N PHE A 24 -32.59 -2.90 -14.80
CA PHE A 24 -31.55 -1.99 -15.27
C PHE A 24 -30.80 -2.51 -16.49
N GLU A 25 -30.26 -1.58 -17.26
CA GLU A 25 -29.33 -1.82 -18.37
C GLU A 25 -27.94 -1.33 -17.97
N THR A 26 -26.90 -1.87 -18.60
CA THR A 26 -25.49 -1.51 -18.33
C THR A 26 -24.83 -0.90 -19.55
N ALA A 27 -23.99 0.12 -19.36
CA ALA A 27 -23.12 0.66 -20.40
C ALA A 27 -21.75 1.07 -19.82
N GLU A 28 -20.66 0.93 -20.56
CA GLU A 28 -19.34 1.28 -20.00
C GLU A 28 -19.14 2.80 -19.83
N LYS A 29 -19.67 3.59 -20.76
CA LYS A 29 -19.53 5.05 -20.75
C LYS A 29 -20.88 5.72 -20.49
N THR A 30 -20.83 6.84 -19.80
CA THR A 30 -21.95 7.79 -19.75
C THR A 30 -22.20 8.43 -21.13
N PRO A 31 -23.38 9.00 -21.39
CA PRO A 31 -23.65 9.74 -22.63
C PRO A 31 -22.67 10.89 -22.90
N CYS A 32 -22.10 11.50 -21.86
CA CYS A 32 -21.07 12.53 -22.00
C CYS A 32 -19.64 11.99 -22.16
N GLY A 33 -19.46 10.67 -22.31
CA GLY A 33 -18.17 10.03 -22.57
C GLY A 33 -17.31 9.74 -21.34
N CYS A 34 -17.73 10.12 -20.12
CA CYS A 34 -16.98 9.82 -18.91
C CYS A 34 -17.18 8.36 -18.43
N ASN A 35 -16.15 7.78 -17.81
CA ASN A 35 -16.15 6.41 -17.24
C ASN A 35 -16.41 6.42 -15.72
N VAL A 36 -17.13 7.42 -15.23
CA VAL A 36 -17.49 7.53 -13.80
C VAL A 36 -18.76 6.71 -13.56
N PRO A 37 -18.78 5.82 -12.56
CA PRO A 37 -19.99 5.11 -12.17
C PRO A 37 -21.17 6.06 -12.00
N THR A 38 -22.21 5.87 -12.81
CA THR A 38 -23.36 6.78 -12.84
C THR A 38 -24.64 5.99 -12.98
N LEU A 39 -25.62 6.29 -12.12
CA LEU A 39 -26.99 5.83 -12.25
C LEU A 39 -27.80 6.88 -13.01
N ILE A 40 -28.46 6.47 -14.08
CA ILE A 40 -29.29 7.31 -14.93
C ILE A 40 -30.71 6.76 -14.92
N THR A 41 -31.66 7.63 -14.59
CA THR A 41 -33.10 7.40 -14.70
C THR A 41 -33.67 8.42 -15.69
N LYS A 42 -34.97 8.33 -16.01
CA LYS A 42 -35.60 9.24 -16.97
C LYS A 42 -35.42 10.72 -16.59
N ASP A 43 -35.54 11.04 -15.29
CA ASP A 43 -35.61 12.42 -14.79
C ASP A 43 -34.46 12.78 -13.83
N PHE A 44 -33.51 11.87 -13.59
CA PHE A 44 -32.44 12.08 -12.61
C PHE A 44 -31.19 11.27 -12.94
N GLN A 45 -30.03 11.88 -12.68
CA GLN A 45 -28.73 11.22 -12.72
C GLN A 45 -27.95 11.46 -11.44
N VAL A 46 -27.23 10.44 -10.96
CA VAL A 46 -26.31 10.56 -9.84
C VAL A 46 -25.04 9.78 -10.13
N LYS A 47 -23.90 10.44 -9.87
CA LYS A 47 -22.56 9.87 -10.02
C LYS A 47 -22.07 9.36 -8.67
N GLN A 48 -21.01 8.55 -8.72
CA GLN A 48 -20.36 7.92 -7.58
C GLN A 48 -21.21 6.85 -6.89
N ILE A 49 -20.57 5.73 -6.56
CA ILE A 49 -21.22 4.53 -6.00
C ILE A 49 -22.01 4.86 -4.73
N ALA A 50 -21.46 5.66 -3.83
CA ALA A 50 -22.14 6.05 -2.59
C ALA A 50 -23.48 6.78 -2.86
N GLY A 51 -23.48 7.74 -3.80
CA GLY A 51 -24.68 8.46 -4.19
C GLY A 51 -25.70 7.57 -4.88
N MET A 52 -25.24 6.68 -5.77
CA MET A 52 -26.08 5.69 -6.45
C MET A 52 -26.77 4.77 -5.44
N LEU A 53 -26.03 4.20 -4.49
CA LEU A 53 -26.57 3.29 -3.48
C LEU A 53 -27.57 4.01 -2.56
N LYS A 54 -27.24 5.20 -2.05
CA LYS A 54 -28.17 5.99 -1.22
C LYS A 54 -29.46 6.34 -1.97
N TYR A 55 -29.37 6.71 -3.25
CA TYR A 55 -30.55 6.99 -4.06
C TYR A 55 -31.41 5.74 -4.28
N LEU A 56 -30.79 4.61 -4.63
CA LEU A 56 -31.51 3.34 -4.82
C LEU A 56 -32.21 2.89 -3.53
N ALA A 57 -31.51 2.97 -2.40
CA ALA A 57 -32.05 2.61 -1.09
C ALA A 57 -33.27 3.48 -0.73
N ARG A 58 -33.16 4.80 -0.90
CA ARG A 58 -34.25 5.73 -0.55
C ARG A 58 -35.44 5.65 -1.51
N LYS A 59 -35.19 5.40 -2.80
CA LYS A 59 -36.25 5.43 -3.82
C LYS A 59 -36.95 4.09 -4.03
N TYR A 60 -36.20 2.99 -3.95
CA TYR A 60 -36.70 1.65 -4.28
C TYR A 60 -36.60 0.67 -3.10
N GLY A 61 -35.94 1.07 -2.00
CA GLY A 61 -35.90 0.29 -0.78
C GLY A 61 -37.30 0.11 -0.19
N LYS A 62 -37.66 -1.15 0.07
CA LYS A 62 -38.91 -1.49 0.78
C LYS A 62 -38.76 -1.49 2.30
N VAL A 63 -37.54 -1.28 2.79
CA VAL A 63 -37.19 -1.33 4.22
C VAL A 63 -36.36 -0.09 4.55
N ALA A 64 -36.78 0.66 5.57
CA ALA A 64 -36.10 1.89 5.98
C ALA A 64 -34.66 1.66 6.46
N SER A 65 -34.37 0.47 7.00
CA SER A 65 -33.08 0.13 7.61
C SER A 65 -31.91 -0.05 6.64
N LEU A 66 -32.10 0.07 5.32
CA LEU A 66 -31.02 -0.10 4.34
C LEU A 66 -29.89 0.92 4.50
N CYS A 67 -30.16 2.03 5.17
CA CYS A 67 -29.19 3.07 5.50
C CYS A 67 -28.91 3.19 7.01
N GLY A 68 -29.39 2.26 7.84
CA GLY A 68 -29.44 2.40 9.31
C GLY A 68 -30.76 3.04 9.78
N VAL A 69 -31.13 2.83 11.05
CA VAL A 69 -32.31 3.47 11.67
C VAL A 69 -31.97 4.42 12.80
N THR A 70 -30.81 4.26 13.44
CA THR A 70 -30.28 5.19 14.45
C THR A 70 -29.12 6.01 13.89
N PRO A 71 -28.82 7.19 14.46
CA PRO A 71 -27.65 7.98 14.07
C PRO A 71 -26.35 7.16 14.08
N GLU A 72 -26.18 6.25 15.04
CA GLU A 72 -25.00 5.39 15.15
C GLU A 72 -24.93 4.37 14.01
N GLU A 73 -26.06 3.77 13.63
CA GLU A 73 -26.13 2.86 12.49
C GLU A 73 -25.89 3.60 11.17
N GLU A 74 -26.52 4.76 10.98
CA GLU A 74 -26.33 5.59 9.79
C GLU A 74 -24.86 5.99 9.62
N ALA A 75 -24.20 6.43 10.70
CA ALA A 75 -22.78 6.77 10.68
C ALA A 75 -21.90 5.56 10.34
N ARG A 76 -22.21 4.36 10.88
CA ARG A 76 -21.47 3.14 10.55
C ARG A 76 -21.70 2.69 9.11
N VAL A 77 -22.92 2.83 8.58
CA VAL A 77 -23.20 2.57 7.16
C VAL A 77 -22.35 3.47 6.29
N ASP A 78 -22.31 4.77 6.58
CA ASP A 78 -21.51 5.73 5.82
C ASP A 78 -20.00 5.45 5.93
N GLN A 79 -19.52 5.07 7.13
CA GLN A 79 -18.14 4.65 7.35
C GLN A 79 -17.76 3.48 6.42
N PHE A 80 -18.58 2.43 6.34
CA PHE A 80 -18.26 1.26 5.52
C PHE A 80 -18.45 1.51 4.02
N VAL A 81 -19.39 2.35 3.60
CA VAL A 81 -19.51 2.79 2.20
C VAL A 81 -18.24 3.57 1.78
N ALA A 82 -17.74 4.45 2.65
CA ALA A 82 -16.48 5.17 2.40
C ALA A 82 -15.27 4.21 2.40
N ALA A 83 -15.22 3.25 3.32
CA ALA A 83 -14.17 2.24 3.37
C ALA A 83 -14.15 1.37 2.11
N ALA A 84 -15.33 0.97 1.60
CA ALA A 84 -15.46 0.22 0.36
C ALA A 84 -14.90 1.00 -0.84
N ALA A 85 -15.20 2.30 -0.95
CA ALA A 85 -14.65 3.14 -2.00
C ALA A 85 -13.11 3.23 -1.93
N ARG A 86 -12.55 3.33 -0.72
CA ARG A 86 -11.10 3.29 -0.52
C ARG A 86 -10.50 1.95 -0.94
N ILE A 87 -11.08 0.83 -0.50
CA ILE A 87 -10.61 -0.52 -0.86
C ILE A 87 -10.65 -0.72 -2.37
N GLN A 88 -11.75 -0.32 -3.02
CA GLN A 88 -11.89 -0.41 -4.47
C GLN A 88 -10.78 0.37 -5.19
N TYR A 89 -10.45 1.58 -4.72
CA TYR A 89 -9.34 2.36 -5.26
C TYR A 89 -7.98 1.67 -5.08
N LEU A 90 -7.71 1.13 -3.89
CA LEU A 90 -6.47 0.39 -3.61
C LEU A 90 -6.32 -0.87 -4.48
N CYS A 91 -7.43 -1.55 -4.75
CA CYS A 91 -7.44 -2.77 -5.57
C CYS A 91 -7.41 -2.49 -7.08
N ALA A 92 -7.76 -1.27 -7.52
CA ALA A 92 -7.97 -0.97 -8.93
C ALA A 92 -6.74 -1.27 -9.80
N GLY A 93 -5.54 -0.96 -9.31
CA GLY A 93 -4.29 -1.23 -10.03
C GLY A 93 -4.05 -2.72 -10.24
N LEU A 94 -4.20 -3.54 -9.20
CA LEU A 94 -4.04 -5.00 -9.27
C LEU A 94 -5.07 -5.64 -10.20
N VAL A 95 -6.33 -5.23 -10.07
CA VAL A 95 -7.43 -5.72 -10.91
C VAL A 95 -7.20 -5.32 -12.38
N ALA A 96 -6.69 -4.12 -12.63
CA ALA A 96 -6.35 -3.66 -13.97
C ALA A 96 -5.19 -4.46 -14.59
N THR A 97 -4.23 -4.95 -13.80
CA THR A 97 -3.13 -5.79 -14.33
C THR A 97 -3.67 -7.06 -14.96
N VAL A 98 -4.78 -7.58 -14.44
CA VAL A 98 -5.37 -8.85 -14.87
C VAL A 98 -6.41 -8.62 -15.98
N TYR A 99 -7.31 -7.64 -15.84
CA TYR A 99 -8.38 -7.39 -16.82
C TYR A 99 -8.02 -6.42 -17.94
N CYS A 100 -7.05 -5.53 -17.75
CA CYS A 100 -6.67 -4.49 -18.70
C CYS A 100 -5.14 -4.30 -18.80
N PRO A 101 -4.33 -5.38 -18.98
CA PRO A 101 -2.87 -5.30 -18.91
C PRO A 101 -2.27 -4.33 -19.94
N SER A 102 -2.89 -4.21 -21.12
CA SER A 102 -2.46 -3.30 -22.18
C SER A 102 -2.58 -1.81 -21.83
N ASN A 103 -3.38 -1.48 -20.81
CA ASN A 103 -3.62 -0.11 -20.36
C ASN A 103 -2.75 0.28 -19.16
N ILE A 104 -1.78 -0.54 -18.76
CA ILE A 104 -0.82 -0.24 -17.69
C ILE A 104 0.53 0.12 -18.30
N PRO A 105 0.77 1.41 -18.63
CA PRO A 105 2.10 1.87 -18.99
C PRO A 105 3.00 1.89 -17.75
N GLY A 106 4.23 1.37 -17.88
CA GLY A 106 5.25 1.47 -16.83
C GLY A 106 5.01 0.59 -15.61
N TYR A 107 4.86 -0.72 -15.81
CA TYR A 107 4.71 -1.66 -14.70
C TYR A 107 5.86 -1.59 -13.69
N ASN A 108 5.48 -1.57 -12.41
CA ASN A 108 6.40 -1.54 -11.30
C ASN A 108 6.14 -2.75 -10.39
N ALA A 109 7.04 -3.74 -10.46
CA ALA A 109 6.93 -4.99 -9.70
C ALA A 109 6.86 -4.77 -8.18
N LYS A 110 7.62 -3.79 -7.65
CA LYS A 110 7.62 -3.46 -6.22
C LYS A 110 6.31 -2.79 -5.78
N ALA A 111 5.83 -1.81 -6.54
CA ALA A 111 4.55 -1.17 -6.27
C ALA A 111 3.40 -2.18 -6.33
N HIS A 112 3.48 -3.14 -7.26
CA HIS A 112 2.52 -4.21 -7.41
C HIS A 112 2.55 -5.19 -6.22
N ALA A 113 3.73 -5.63 -5.78
CA ALA A 113 3.88 -6.48 -4.60
C ALA A 113 3.35 -5.79 -3.32
N ARG A 114 3.69 -4.51 -3.12
CA ARG A 114 3.19 -3.70 -2.00
C ARG A 114 1.68 -3.55 -2.04
N ALA A 115 1.11 -3.29 -3.22
CA ALA A 115 -0.35 -3.22 -3.37
C ALA A 115 -1.00 -4.56 -3.00
N LEU A 116 -0.43 -5.68 -3.44
CA LEU A 116 -0.94 -7.02 -3.12
C LEU A 116 -0.91 -7.29 -1.61
N GLU A 117 0.19 -6.97 -0.94
CA GLU A 117 0.32 -7.12 0.51
C GLU A 117 -0.69 -6.25 1.27
N MET A 118 -0.79 -4.96 0.92
CA MET A 118 -1.75 -4.06 1.55
C MET A 118 -3.18 -4.55 1.36
N VAL A 119 -3.53 -5.07 0.18
CA VAL A 119 -4.84 -5.69 -0.03
C VAL A 119 -5.00 -6.92 0.87
N LYS A 120 -4.02 -7.83 0.96
CA LYS A 120 -4.06 -9.01 1.87
C LYS A 120 -4.27 -8.60 3.34
N GLN A 121 -3.61 -7.54 3.81
CA GLN A 121 -3.80 -7.00 5.16
C GLN A 121 -5.23 -6.47 5.37
N ASN A 122 -5.77 -5.73 4.40
CA ASN A 122 -7.16 -5.26 4.45
C ASN A 122 -8.16 -6.44 4.46
N LEU A 123 -7.94 -7.45 3.61
CA LEU A 123 -8.78 -8.66 3.61
C LEU A 123 -8.72 -9.40 4.95
N THR A 124 -7.54 -9.47 5.58
CA THR A 124 -7.38 -10.06 6.92
C THR A 124 -8.19 -9.30 7.97
N CYS A 125 -8.10 -7.97 7.96
CA CYS A 125 -8.86 -7.12 8.88
C CYS A 125 -10.38 -7.33 8.71
N ILE A 126 -10.86 -7.32 7.47
CA ILE A 126 -12.28 -7.53 7.15
C ILE A 126 -12.73 -8.95 7.53
N ASN A 127 -11.89 -9.96 7.26
CA ASN A 127 -12.14 -11.33 7.68
C ASN A 127 -12.31 -11.45 9.21
N ASN A 128 -11.44 -10.79 9.97
CA ASN A 128 -11.53 -10.78 11.43
C ASN A 128 -12.78 -10.01 11.91
N TYR A 129 -13.16 -8.93 11.23
CA TYR A 129 -14.38 -8.20 11.52
C TYR A 129 -15.65 -9.07 11.37
N PHE A 130 -15.66 -9.94 10.36
CA PHE A 130 -16.74 -10.90 10.09
C PHE A 130 -16.72 -12.17 10.95
N LEU A 131 -15.77 -12.30 11.87
CA LEU A 131 -15.74 -13.42 12.82
C LEU A 131 -17.01 -13.46 13.69
N THR A 132 -17.50 -12.29 14.10
CA THR A 132 -18.64 -12.17 15.03
C THR A 132 -19.87 -11.51 14.42
N ARG A 133 -19.93 -11.35 13.09
CA ARG A 133 -20.95 -10.53 12.41
C ARG A 133 -21.46 -11.17 11.14
N THR A 134 -22.78 -11.15 10.96
CA THR A 134 -23.41 -11.66 9.73
C THR A 134 -23.31 -10.65 8.59
N PHE A 135 -23.59 -9.36 8.86
CA PHE A 135 -23.46 -8.23 7.93
C PHE A 135 -22.64 -7.11 8.57
N LEU A 136 -22.29 -6.07 7.80
CA LEU A 136 -21.32 -5.06 8.25
C LEU A 136 -21.79 -4.22 9.45
N VAL A 137 -23.06 -3.82 9.46
CA VAL A 137 -23.57 -2.82 10.42
C VAL A 137 -24.69 -3.36 11.30
N THR A 138 -25.65 -4.07 10.71
CA THR A 138 -26.84 -4.58 11.40
C THR A 138 -26.96 -6.09 11.22
N GLU A 139 -28.01 -6.72 11.74
CA GLU A 139 -28.33 -8.13 11.47
C GLU A 139 -28.99 -8.37 10.09
N ARG A 140 -29.13 -7.31 9.28
CA ARG A 140 -29.64 -7.35 7.90
C ARG A 140 -28.70 -6.60 6.96
N PRO A 141 -28.71 -6.90 5.64
CA PRO A 141 -27.84 -6.20 4.70
C PRO A 141 -28.25 -4.73 4.60
N THR A 142 -27.25 -3.87 4.55
CA THR A 142 -27.38 -2.42 4.30
C THR A 142 -26.63 -2.06 3.03
N ILE A 143 -26.71 -0.80 2.59
CA ILE A 143 -25.90 -0.33 1.45
C ILE A 143 -24.39 -0.51 1.68
N ALA A 144 -23.93 -0.59 2.93
CA ALA A 144 -22.54 -0.89 3.25
C ALA A 144 -22.13 -2.27 2.71
N ASP A 145 -22.99 -3.28 2.87
CA ASP A 145 -22.70 -4.64 2.41
C ASP A 145 -22.55 -4.69 0.90
N PHE A 146 -23.44 -4.03 0.17
CA PHE A 146 -23.37 -3.99 -1.30
C PHE A 146 -22.20 -3.15 -1.81
N ALA A 147 -21.84 -2.06 -1.13
CA ALA A 147 -20.66 -1.27 -1.46
C ALA A 147 -19.39 -2.12 -1.30
N MET A 148 -19.24 -2.74 -0.14
CA MET A 148 -18.07 -3.58 0.17
C MET A 148 -18.01 -4.82 -0.72
N PHE A 149 -19.16 -5.44 -1.02
CA PHE A 149 -19.25 -6.59 -1.90
C PHE A 149 -18.79 -6.21 -3.32
N GLY A 150 -19.24 -5.05 -3.81
CA GLY A 150 -18.81 -4.52 -5.09
C GLY A 150 -17.31 -4.18 -5.16
N ALA A 151 -16.73 -3.74 -4.04
CA ALA A 151 -15.29 -3.46 -3.96
C ALA A 151 -14.45 -4.75 -3.93
N LEU A 152 -14.95 -5.78 -3.24
CA LEU A 152 -14.18 -7.00 -2.96
C LEU A 152 -14.31 -8.07 -4.03
N VAL A 153 -15.49 -8.27 -4.65
CA VAL A 153 -15.69 -9.34 -5.65
C VAL A 153 -14.70 -9.27 -6.81
N PRO A 154 -14.45 -8.11 -7.45
CA PRO A 154 -13.50 -8.02 -8.56
C PRO A 154 -12.08 -8.42 -8.15
N VAL A 155 -11.62 -7.96 -6.99
CA VAL A 155 -10.28 -8.30 -6.51
C VAL A 155 -10.21 -9.77 -6.09
N TYR A 156 -11.26 -10.30 -5.43
CA TYR A 156 -11.32 -11.71 -5.04
C TYR A 156 -11.21 -12.66 -6.24
N GLY A 157 -11.89 -12.32 -7.34
CA GLY A 157 -11.90 -13.14 -8.55
C GLY A 157 -10.68 -12.97 -9.45
N ALA A 158 -10.08 -11.79 -9.48
CA ALA A 158 -8.95 -11.51 -10.37
C ALA A 158 -7.59 -11.79 -9.73
N VAL A 159 -7.50 -11.64 -8.41
CA VAL A 159 -6.22 -11.50 -7.72
C VAL A 159 -5.83 -12.72 -6.92
N PHE A 160 -6.81 -13.35 -6.26
CA PHE A 160 -6.54 -14.38 -5.27
C PHE A 160 -6.99 -15.74 -5.78
N THR A 161 -6.09 -16.72 -5.65
CA THR A 161 -6.39 -18.14 -5.90
C THR A 161 -7.33 -18.71 -4.85
N LYS A 162 -7.94 -19.86 -5.14
CA LYS A 162 -8.81 -20.57 -4.19
C LYS A 162 -8.05 -20.92 -2.89
N GLU A 163 -6.78 -21.27 -3.02
CA GLU A 163 -5.87 -21.59 -1.93
C GLU A 163 -5.57 -20.35 -1.09
N GLU A 164 -5.26 -19.21 -1.71
CA GLU A 164 -4.97 -17.96 -0.98
C GLU A 164 -6.20 -17.43 -0.23
N VAL A 165 -7.39 -17.57 -0.80
CA VAL A 165 -8.61 -17.12 -0.13
C VAL A 165 -9.07 -18.06 1.00
N SER A 166 -8.53 -19.28 1.08
CA SER A 166 -8.85 -20.21 2.16
C SER A 166 -8.46 -19.67 3.54
N ALA A 167 -7.51 -18.72 3.61
CA ALA A 167 -7.14 -17.99 4.82
C ALA A 167 -8.21 -17.00 5.28
N PHE A 168 -9.17 -16.64 4.41
CA PHE A 168 -10.21 -15.64 4.65
C PHE A 168 -11.60 -16.28 4.77
N VAL A 169 -11.75 -17.26 5.67
CA VAL A 169 -12.98 -18.06 5.82
C VAL A 169 -14.23 -17.21 6.11
N ASN A 170 -14.14 -16.27 7.06
CA ASN A 170 -15.28 -15.44 7.45
C ASN A 170 -15.67 -14.44 6.37
N LEU A 171 -14.67 -13.89 5.67
CA LEU A 171 -14.90 -13.04 4.51
C LEU A 171 -15.56 -13.84 3.37
N THR A 172 -15.06 -15.05 3.09
CA THR A 172 -15.65 -15.95 2.07
C THR A 172 -17.10 -16.28 2.41
N ARG A 173 -17.40 -16.60 3.68
CA ARG A 173 -18.76 -16.81 4.17
C ARG A 173 -19.64 -15.59 3.89
N TRP A 174 -19.19 -14.40 4.26
CA TRP A 174 -19.96 -13.18 4.06
C TRP A 174 -20.17 -12.87 2.56
N LEU A 175 -19.14 -13.02 1.70
CA LEU A 175 -19.28 -12.85 0.25
C LEU A 175 -20.33 -13.80 -0.32
N ASN A 176 -20.31 -15.08 0.07
CA ASN A 176 -21.33 -16.04 -0.35
C ASN A 176 -22.72 -15.67 0.18
N THR A 177 -22.81 -15.16 1.40
CA THR A 177 -24.08 -14.71 2.00
C THR A 177 -24.69 -13.56 1.20
N VAL A 178 -23.89 -12.55 0.81
CA VAL A 178 -24.36 -11.42 -0.01
C VAL A 178 -24.69 -11.86 -1.43
N GLN A 179 -23.89 -12.76 -2.03
CA GLN A 179 -24.15 -13.32 -3.36
C GLN A 179 -25.47 -14.11 -3.44
N ALA A 180 -25.82 -14.81 -2.35
CA ALA A 180 -27.05 -15.58 -2.25
C ALA A 180 -28.31 -14.73 -1.98
N LEU A 181 -28.17 -13.43 -1.72
CA LEU A 181 -29.33 -12.54 -1.59
C LEU A 181 -30.12 -12.52 -2.91
N SER A 182 -31.45 -12.42 -2.78
CA SER A 182 -32.39 -12.41 -3.91
C SER A 182 -31.90 -11.50 -5.04
N GLY A 183 -31.86 -12.01 -6.27
CA GLY A 183 -31.47 -11.25 -7.46
C GLY A 183 -29.97 -11.00 -7.63
N VAL A 184 -29.15 -11.06 -6.58
CA VAL A 184 -27.71 -10.75 -6.67
C VAL A 184 -26.98 -11.76 -7.55
N SER A 185 -27.39 -13.03 -7.53
CA SER A 185 -26.84 -14.07 -8.40
C SER A 185 -27.05 -13.82 -9.89
N SER A 186 -28.01 -12.98 -10.30
CA SER A 186 -28.15 -12.57 -11.71
C SER A 186 -27.01 -11.65 -12.17
N VAL A 187 -26.35 -10.98 -11.22
CA VAL A 187 -25.23 -10.05 -11.44
C VAL A 187 -23.89 -10.75 -11.21
N VAL A 188 -23.83 -11.60 -10.19
CA VAL A 188 -22.65 -12.39 -9.81
C VAL A 188 -23.09 -13.86 -9.67
N PRO A 189 -23.15 -14.63 -10.77
CA PRO A 189 -23.65 -16.02 -10.75
C PRO A 189 -22.87 -16.94 -9.83
N LYS A 190 -21.56 -16.70 -9.71
CA LYS A 190 -20.66 -17.43 -8.82
C LYS A 190 -19.51 -16.51 -8.40
N LEU A 191 -19.00 -16.73 -7.20
CA LEU A 191 -17.71 -16.15 -6.79
C LEU A 191 -16.59 -16.89 -7.51
N ASN A 192 -15.86 -16.16 -8.34
CA ASN A 192 -14.68 -16.68 -9.03
C ASN A 192 -13.42 -16.46 -8.18
N HIS A 193 -12.37 -17.19 -8.53
CA HIS A 193 -11.02 -17.04 -8.00
C HIS A 193 -10.04 -17.03 -9.18
N ALA A 194 -8.87 -16.44 -8.97
CA ALA A 194 -7.81 -16.47 -9.96
C ALA A 194 -7.33 -17.93 -10.14
N SER A 195 -7.15 -18.36 -11.39
CA SER A 195 -6.61 -19.71 -11.68
C SER A 195 -5.14 -19.85 -11.27
N HIS A 196 -4.43 -18.72 -11.20
CA HIS A 196 -3.04 -18.61 -10.82
C HIS A 196 -2.89 -17.40 -9.91
N SER A 197 -1.87 -17.41 -9.05
CA SER A 197 -1.51 -16.23 -8.28
C SER A 197 -1.23 -15.06 -9.22
N ILE A 198 -1.46 -13.85 -8.72
CA ILE A 198 -1.28 -12.65 -9.52
C ILE A 198 0.06 -12.66 -10.28
N PRO A 199 0.05 -12.34 -11.59
CA PRO A 199 1.27 -12.26 -12.39
C PRO A 199 2.20 -11.16 -11.88
N LYS A 200 3.50 -11.43 -11.83
CA LYS A 200 4.55 -10.50 -11.38
C LYS A 200 4.96 -9.51 -12.47
N SER A 201 4.28 -9.52 -13.62
CA SER A 201 4.43 -8.52 -14.69
C SER A 201 3.18 -8.47 -15.59
N PRO A 202 2.97 -7.42 -16.40
CA PRO A 202 1.89 -7.35 -17.36
C PRO A 202 2.14 -8.25 -18.57
N GLU A 203 3.40 -8.62 -18.84
CA GLU A 203 3.74 -9.63 -19.86
C GLU A 203 3.27 -11.02 -19.43
N GLU A 204 3.51 -11.38 -18.17
CA GLU A 204 2.95 -12.60 -17.57
C GLU A 204 1.41 -12.52 -17.56
N ALA A 205 0.83 -11.36 -17.28
CA ALA A 205 -0.63 -11.17 -17.35
C ALA A 205 -1.20 -11.32 -18.78
N LYS A 206 -0.46 -10.91 -19.82
CA LYS A 206 -0.84 -11.12 -21.23
C LYS A 206 -0.72 -12.60 -21.65
N ALA A 207 0.18 -13.35 -21.02
CA ALA A 207 0.37 -14.78 -21.26
C ALA A 207 -0.66 -15.66 -20.55
N LEU A 208 -1.30 -15.14 -19.50
CA LEU A 208 -2.42 -15.80 -18.84
C LEU A 208 -3.70 -15.65 -19.70
N PRO A 209 -4.58 -16.68 -19.73
CA PRO A 209 -5.89 -16.53 -20.34
C PRO A 209 -6.61 -15.37 -19.66
N PRO A 210 -7.33 -14.52 -20.42
CA PRO A 210 -8.06 -13.41 -19.81
C PRO A 210 -8.95 -13.98 -18.69
N PRO A 211 -8.88 -13.42 -17.47
CA PRO A 211 -9.76 -13.84 -16.39
C PRO A 211 -11.19 -13.83 -16.93
N GLY A 212 -11.90 -14.94 -16.76
CA GLY A 212 -13.25 -15.09 -17.26
C GLY A 212 -14.01 -13.82 -16.93
N SER A 213 -14.43 -13.09 -17.98
CA SER A 213 -15.40 -12.04 -17.79
C SER A 213 -16.53 -12.67 -16.99
N CYS A 214 -17.17 -11.92 -16.12
CA CYS A 214 -18.33 -12.38 -15.35
C CYS A 214 -19.54 -12.79 -16.23
N HIS A 215 -19.31 -13.07 -17.53
CA HIS A 215 -20.27 -13.33 -18.56
C HIS A 215 -20.27 -14.73 -19.17
N ASP A 216 -19.35 -15.65 -18.85
CA ASP A 216 -19.41 -17.00 -19.42
C ASP A 216 -19.19 -18.11 -18.38
N ALA A 217 -20.29 -18.54 -17.77
CA ALA A 217 -20.39 -19.78 -17.01
C ALA A 217 -21.45 -20.67 -17.66
N GLY A 218 -21.17 -21.15 -18.87
CA GLY A 218 -21.95 -22.16 -19.57
C GLY A 218 -21.06 -23.30 -20.06
N LYS A 219 -21.18 -24.48 -19.41
CA LYS A 219 -20.67 -25.81 -19.81
C LYS A 219 -19.15 -26.06 -19.70
N LYS A 220 -18.73 -26.71 -18.61
CA LYS A 220 -18.71 -28.19 -18.49
C LYS A 220 -18.23 -28.58 -17.09
N ALA A 221 -19.02 -29.42 -16.42
CA ALA A 221 -18.68 -30.11 -15.20
C ALA A 221 -18.23 -31.55 -15.51
N LYS A 222 -17.26 -32.05 -14.75
CA LYS A 222 -17.08 -33.42 -14.20
C LYS A 222 -15.82 -33.37 -13.31
N SER A 223 -15.95 -33.38 -11.98
CA SER A 223 -15.93 -34.54 -11.04
C SER A 223 -14.54 -35.22 -11.02
N GLU A 224 -13.88 -35.51 -9.91
CA GLU A 224 -14.34 -36.08 -8.62
C GLU A 224 -13.45 -35.67 -7.42
N GLU A 225 -13.99 -35.98 -6.23
CA GLU A 225 -13.46 -35.93 -4.87
C GLU A 225 -12.21 -36.81 -4.65
N ASP A 226 -11.34 -36.48 -3.68
CA ASP A 226 -11.33 -37.12 -2.36
C ASP A 226 -10.35 -36.40 -1.39
N ALA A 227 -10.59 -36.61 -0.10
CA ALA A 227 -10.04 -35.95 1.07
C ALA A 227 -8.58 -36.29 1.42
N GLN A 228 -7.91 -35.38 2.14
CA GLN A 228 -7.13 -35.71 3.35
C GLN A 228 -6.68 -34.47 4.14
N GLU A 229 -6.97 -34.48 5.44
CA GLU A 229 -6.42 -33.56 6.46
C GLU A 229 -4.92 -33.81 6.70
N ALA A 230 -4.11 -32.74 6.84
CA ALA A 230 -2.84 -32.74 7.59
C ALA A 230 -2.33 -31.28 7.81
N PRO A 231 -1.37 -31.02 8.73
CA PRO A 231 -1.50 -30.02 9.79
C PRO A 231 -0.72 -28.72 9.57
N ALA A 232 -0.99 -27.72 10.42
CA ALA A 232 -0.39 -26.39 10.41
C ALA A 232 1.16 -26.38 10.48
N ALA A 233 1.79 -25.50 9.68
CA ALA A 233 3.24 -25.24 9.68
C ALA A 233 3.58 -23.81 10.18
N PRO A 234 4.80 -23.57 10.73
CA PRO A 234 5.08 -22.62 11.80
C PRO A 234 5.56 -21.21 11.36
N LYS A 235 5.48 -20.24 12.30
CA LYS A 235 5.95 -18.84 12.16
C LYS A 235 7.48 -18.76 12.02
N LYS A 236 8.00 -17.95 11.08
CA LYS A 236 9.45 -17.64 10.93
C LYS A 236 9.92 -16.55 11.91
N GLU A 237 11.13 -16.70 12.43
CA GLU A 237 11.82 -15.82 13.41
C GLU A 237 12.38 -14.51 12.81
N ASP A 238 12.65 -13.53 13.69
CA ASP A 238 13.15 -12.19 13.36
C ASP A 238 14.67 -12.18 13.09
N PRO A 239 15.15 -11.78 11.89
CA PRO A 239 16.58 -11.83 11.53
C PRO A 239 17.49 -10.91 12.36
N TYR A 240 16.93 -9.95 13.10
CA TYR A 240 17.70 -8.98 13.90
C TYR A 240 17.71 -9.29 15.41
N ALA A 241 17.08 -10.38 15.85
CA ALA A 241 16.94 -10.71 17.28
C ALA A 241 18.29 -10.99 17.99
N ALA A 242 19.36 -11.22 17.24
CA ALA A 242 20.69 -11.55 17.77
C ALA A 242 21.63 -10.34 17.92
N LEU A 243 21.21 -9.12 17.53
CA LEU A 243 22.04 -7.91 17.61
C LEU A 243 22.19 -7.46 19.08
N LYS A 244 23.40 -7.06 19.47
CA LYS A 244 23.72 -6.58 20.83
C LYS A 244 23.77 -5.07 20.92
N PHE A 245 24.06 -4.38 19.82
CA PHE A 245 24.03 -2.92 19.80
C PHE A 245 22.62 -2.40 20.13
N ASP A 246 22.50 -1.66 21.23
CA ASP A 246 21.24 -1.03 21.61
C ASP A 246 21.03 0.26 20.81
N MET A 247 20.36 0.11 19.67
CA MET A 247 20.00 1.23 18.79
C MET A 247 19.12 2.28 19.48
N TYR A 248 18.28 1.86 20.44
CA TYR A 248 17.43 2.80 21.18
C TYR A 248 18.27 3.66 22.14
N ALA A 249 19.20 3.04 22.87
CA ALA A 249 20.14 3.76 23.73
C ALA A 249 21.04 4.71 22.92
N TRP A 250 21.53 4.25 21.76
CA TRP A 250 22.31 5.10 20.85
C TRP A 250 21.53 6.34 20.38
N LYS A 251 20.33 6.15 19.82
CA LYS A 251 19.46 7.25 19.36
C LYS A 251 19.15 8.24 20.48
N LYS A 252 18.92 7.72 21.70
CA LYS A 252 18.68 8.54 22.88
C LYS A 252 19.93 9.31 23.31
N HIS A 253 21.12 8.70 23.28
CA HIS A 253 22.37 9.38 23.60
C HIS A 253 22.62 10.50 22.60
N TYR A 254 22.61 10.20 21.29
CA TYR A 254 22.86 11.17 20.22
C TYR A 254 21.93 12.39 20.29
N LYS A 255 20.63 12.18 20.54
CA LYS A 255 19.65 13.28 20.64
C LYS A 255 19.84 14.18 21.86
N ASN A 256 20.46 13.67 22.91
CA ASN A 256 20.66 14.40 24.17
C ASN A 256 22.04 15.04 24.30
N LEU A 257 22.89 14.93 23.27
CA LEU A 257 24.18 15.60 23.25
C LEU A 257 24.01 17.11 23.31
N ASP A 258 24.90 17.74 24.08
CA ASP A 258 25.01 19.20 24.11
C ASP A 258 25.80 19.69 22.90
N TRP A 259 25.07 19.91 21.80
CA TRP A 259 25.62 20.41 20.54
C TRP A 259 26.23 21.81 20.67
N ASP A 260 25.67 22.66 21.55
CA ASP A 260 26.17 24.02 21.80
C ASP A 260 27.57 24.00 22.44
N ASN A 261 27.83 23.00 23.29
CA ASN A 261 29.14 22.78 23.92
C ASN A 261 30.06 21.83 23.14
N LYS A 262 29.70 21.46 21.89
CA LYS A 262 30.44 20.54 21.03
C LYS A 262 30.76 19.20 21.72
N GLU A 263 29.78 18.67 22.46
CA GLU A 263 29.90 17.35 23.09
C GLU A 263 30.11 16.26 22.03
N LYS A 264 30.95 15.28 22.36
CA LYS A 264 31.42 14.27 21.40
C LYS A 264 30.60 13.00 21.45
N TRP A 265 30.06 12.60 20.31
CA TRP A 265 29.29 11.35 20.15
C TRP A 265 30.20 10.12 19.95
N GLU A 266 31.40 10.32 19.42
CA GLU A 266 32.34 9.28 19.00
C GLU A 266 32.71 8.31 20.12
N PRO A 267 33.05 8.76 21.35
CA PRO A 267 33.46 7.84 22.41
C PRO A 267 32.39 6.81 22.72
N TYR A 268 31.14 7.25 22.88
CA TYR A 268 30.01 6.36 23.14
C TYR A 268 29.73 5.45 21.94
N PHE A 269 29.76 6.00 20.72
CA PHE A 269 29.50 5.21 19.52
C PHE A 269 30.53 4.10 19.33
N PHE A 270 31.82 4.41 19.34
CA PHE A 270 32.88 3.43 19.09
C PHE A 270 33.09 2.43 20.23
N GLU A 271 32.67 2.75 21.47
CA GLU A 271 32.65 1.79 22.56
C GLU A 271 31.60 0.67 22.33
N HIS A 272 30.48 1.00 21.70
CA HIS A 272 29.36 0.07 21.51
C HIS A 272 29.29 -0.52 20.10
N TYR A 273 29.85 0.16 19.10
CA TYR A 273 29.80 -0.23 17.70
C TYR A 273 30.65 -1.48 17.40
N ASP A 274 30.01 -2.52 16.86
CA ASP A 274 30.69 -3.71 16.32
C ASP A 274 30.52 -3.73 14.78
N PRO A 275 31.62 -3.67 14.00
CA PRO A 275 31.57 -3.70 12.54
C PRO A 275 31.02 -5.03 11.97
N LYS A 276 30.90 -6.08 12.78
CA LYS A 276 30.24 -7.35 12.39
C LYS A 276 28.73 -7.29 12.53
N GLU A 277 28.22 -6.49 13.46
CA GLU A 277 26.78 -6.34 13.71
C GLU A 277 26.19 -5.18 12.91
N TYR A 278 26.96 -4.13 12.65
CA TYR A 278 26.51 -2.92 12.00
C TYR A 278 27.52 -2.40 10.98
N SER A 279 27.02 -1.88 9.86
CA SER A 279 27.82 -1.24 8.82
C SER A 279 27.38 0.19 8.55
N LEU A 280 28.33 1.01 8.10
CA LEU A 280 28.10 2.41 7.76
C LEU A 280 28.01 2.58 6.25
N TRP A 281 27.07 3.41 5.81
CA TRP A 281 26.77 3.62 4.40
C TRP A 281 26.63 5.10 4.10
N LYS A 282 27.46 5.59 3.16
CA LYS A 282 27.28 6.89 2.52
C LYS A 282 26.03 6.85 1.66
N CYS A 283 25.23 7.90 1.72
CA CYS A 283 24.02 8.12 0.92
C CYS A 283 24.19 9.41 0.10
N THR A 284 24.16 9.34 -1.22
CA THR A 284 24.27 10.52 -2.10
C THR A 284 23.13 10.55 -3.12
N TYR A 285 22.69 11.74 -3.52
CA TYR A 285 21.65 11.86 -4.55
C TYR A 285 22.22 11.65 -5.96
N TYR A 286 21.57 10.83 -6.77
CA TYR A 286 22.08 10.37 -8.07
C TYR A 286 22.21 11.48 -9.12
N ASP A 287 21.37 12.53 -9.04
CA ASP A 287 21.32 13.61 -10.03
C ASP A 287 21.16 14.99 -9.36
N PRO A 288 22.25 15.54 -8.81
CA PRO A 288 22.23 16.84 -8.12
C PRO A 288 21.83 18.01 -9.04
N SER A 289 21.91 17.85 -10.36
CA SER A 289 21.58 18.92 -11.32
C SER A 289 20.11 19.35 -11.28
N LYS A 290 19.23 18.48 -10.75
CA LYS A 290 17.80 18.75 -10.57
C LYS A 290 17.46 19.44 -9.24
N LEU A 291 18.45 19.71 -8.39
CA LEU A 291 18.28 20.32 -7.09
C LEU A 291 18.45 21.84 -7.23
N GLU A 292 17.33 22.56 -7.39
CA GLU A 292 17.34 23.99 -7.69
C GLU A 292 17.10 24.88 -6.46
N GLU A 293 16.28 24.43 -5.50
CA GLU A 293 15.85 25.23 -4.35
C GLU A 293 15.99 24.45 -3.04
N ASP A 294 16.78 24.97 -2.11
CA ASP A 294 17.11 24.41 -0.80
C ASP A 294 15.90 23.88 -0.02
N TRP A 295 14.83 24.68 0.10
CA TRP A 295 13.62 24.29 0.84
C TRP A 295 12.84 23.15 0.15
N LYS A 296 12.90 23.03 -1.18
CA LYS A 296 12.31 21.90 -1.92
C LYS A 296 13.12 20.63 -1.69
N VAL A 297 14.45 20.76 -1.63
CA VAL A 297 15.35 19.64 -1.33
C VAL A 297 15.12 19.12 0.09
N LYS A 298 14.98 20.02 1.08
CA LYS A 298 14.61 19.64 2.45
C LYS A 298 13.31 18.85 2.48
N ASN A 299 12.25 19.38 1.86
CA ASN A 299 10.96 18.68 1.80
C ASN A 299 11.06 17.30 1.12
N LEU A 300 11.89 17.16 0.09
CA LEU A 300 12.16 15.88 -0.56
C LEU A 300 12.77 14.87 0.42
N ILE A 301 13.79 15.29 1.18
CA ILE A 301 14.44 14.45 2.20
C ILE A 301 13.44 14.10 3.30
N THR A 302 12.73 15.08 3.86
CA THR A 302 11.73 14.85 4.91
C THR A 302 10.64 13.87 4.46
N VAL A 303 10.10 14.03 3.24
CA VAL A 303 9.09 13.11 2.69
C VAL A 303 9.66 11.72 2.45
N TRP A 304 10.91 11.61 1.98
CA TRP A 304 11.59 10.33 1.80
C TRP A 304 11.80 9.62 3.15
N LEU A 305 12.36 10.30 4.15
CA LEU A 305 12.54 9.75 5.50
C LEU A 305 11.20 9.40 6.16
N GLN A 306 10.14 10.19 5.95
CA GLN A 306 8.79 9.84 6.44
C GLN A 306 8.25 8.56 5.81
N ARG A 307 8.59 8.24 4.56
CA ARG A 307 8.20 6.97 3.92
C ARG A 307 8.96 5.77 4.46
N LEU A 308 10.15 5.99 5.03
CA LEU A 308 10.91 4.98 5.77
C LEU A 308 10.29 4.67 7.15
N ARG A 309 9.36 5.50 7.64
CA ARG A 309 8.67 5.28 8.93
C ARG A 309 7.64 4.16 8.81
N GLY A 310 7.94 3.01 9.42
CA GLY A 310 7.05 1.86 9.54
C GLY A 310 7.81 0.53 9.52
N GLU A 311 7.60 -0.29 10.56
CA GLU A 311 8.24 -1.60 10.81
C GLU A 311 9.73 -1.59 11.25
N LYS A 312 10.37 -2.77 11.25
CA LYS A 312 11.59 -3.14 12.00
C LYS A 312 12.84 -2.31 11.67
N ALA A 313 12.97 -1.79 10.44
CA ALA A 313 14.15 -1.02 10.04
C ALA A 313 14.33 0.27 10.86
N ASP A 314 13.25 0.98 11.19
CA ASP A 314 13.31 2.17 12.08
C ASP A 314 13.87 1.81 13.47
N ARG A 315 13.58 0.61 13.99
CA ARG A 315 14.11 0.18 15.29
C ARG A 315 15.61 -0.11 15.29
N HIS A 316 16.16 -0.47 14.13
CA HIS A 316 17.53 -0.98 14.00
C HIS A 316 18.43 -0.12 13.10
N THR A 317 18.00 1.07 12.68
CA THR A 317 18.81 1.94 11.80
C THR A 317 18.85 3.36 12.32
N PHE A 318 19.93 4.06 12.00
CA PHE A 318 20.13 5.47 12.35
C PHE A 318 20.86 6.17 11.20
N GLY A 319 20.75 7.48 11.07
CA GLY A 319 21.56 8.22 10.11
C GLY A 319 21.27 9.71 10.09
N ASN A 320 22.11 10.45 9.39
CA ASN A 320 21.90 11.86 9.09
C ASN A 320 21.95 12.08 7.60
N VAL A 321 21.08 12.96 7.10
CA VAL A 321 21.04 13.36 5.68
C VAL A 321 21.06 14.87 5.63
N LEU A 322 22.07 15.42 4.98
CA LEU A 322 22.34 16.85 4.91
C LEU A 322 22.05 17.38 3.50
N VAL A 323 21.51 18.58 3.46
CA VAL A 323 21.48 19.45 2.28
C VAL A 323 22.71 20.34 2.36
N THR A 324 23.58 20.22 1.36
CA THR A 324 24.79 21.03 1.28
C THR A 324 24.75 21.93 0.07
N GLY A 325 25.45 23.05 0.12
CA GLY A 325 25.59 23.94 -1.04
C GLY A 325 26.96 24.55 -1.18
N THR A 326 27.31 24.84 -2.42
CA THR A 326 28.59 25.44 -2.82
C THR A 326 28.40 26.90 -3.22
N ASP A 327 29.48 27.68 -3.24
CA ASP A 327 29.44 29.13 -3.58
C ASP A 327 28.87 29.42 -4.98
N ASP A 328 28.97 28.45 -5.90
CA ASP A 328 28.37 28.50 -7.24
C ASP A 328 26.88 28.12 -7.28
N LYS A 329 26.23 28.04 -6.11
CA LYS A 329 24.80 27.73 -5.90
C LYS A 329 24.38 26.32 -6.31
N ARG A 330 25.31 25.36 -6.45
CA ARG A 330 24.92 23.95 -6.60
C ARG A 330 24.49 23.40 -5.24
N ILE A 331 23.39 22.66 -5.24
CA ILE A 331 22.86 21.97 -4.06
C ILE A 331 23.15 20.49 -4.20
N ASN A 332 23.63 19.86 -3.13
CA ASN A 332 23.84 18.42 -3.05
C ASN A 332 23.08 17.84 -1.85
N ILE A 333 22.90 16.52 -1.87
CA ILE A 333 22.44 15.76 -0.71
C ILE A 333 23.51 14.73 -0.40
N ILE A 334 23.97 14.74 0.86
CA ILE A 334 24.91 13.76 1.38
C ILE A 334 24.46 13.30 2.75
N GLY A 335 24.52 12.00 3.01
CA GLY A 335 24.14 11.42 4.28
C GLY A 335 25.02 10.23 4.65
N VAL A 336 24.97 9.85 5.91
CA VAL A 336 25.64 8.65 6.43
C VAL A 336 24.67 7.93 7.34
N PHE A 337 24.41 6.68 6.99
CA PHE A 337 23.50 5.80 7.71
C PHE A 337 24.26 4.63 8.36
N LEU A 338 23.75 4.20 9.51
CA LEU A 338 24.12 3.03 10.25
C LEU A 338 23.04 1.96 10.06
N PHE A 339 23.42 0.83 9.47
CA PHE A 339 22.53 -0.27 9.14
C PHE A 339 22.96 -1.58 9.81
N PRO A 340 22.00 -2.46 10.16
CA PRO A 340 22.31 -3.78 10.70
C PRO A 340 22.94 -4.65 9.61
N LEU A 341 23.90 -5.47 10.01
CA LEU A 341 24.66 -6.40 9.17
C LEU A 341 25.42 -5.66 8.05
N ASP A 342 25.92 -6.40 7.06
CA ASP A 342 26.74 -5.87 5.97
C ASP A 342 25.95 -5.50 4.70
N THR A 343 24.69 -5.08 4.86
CA THR A 343 23.80 -4.79 3.74
C THR A 343 22.90 -3.62 4.06
N VAL A 344 22.59 -2.79 3.07
CA VAL A 344 21.50 -1.81 3.19
C VAL A 344 20.19 -2.58 3.37
N PRO A 345 19.41 -2.32 4.43
CA PRO A 345 18.16 -3.03 4.70
C PRO A 345 17.23 -2.95 3.50
N ALA A 346 16.52 -4.04 3.23
CA ALA A 346 15.58 -4.12 2.12
C ALA A 346 14.54 -3.01 2.23
N GLU A 347 14.09 -2.70 3.45
CA GLU A 347 13.15 -1.63 3.75
C GLU A 347 13.63 -0.26 3.26
N ILE A 348 14.95 -0.01 3.29
CA ILE A 348 15.55 1.24 2.85
C ILE A 348 15.78 1.24 1.34
N THR A 349 16.32 0.17 0.76
CA THR A 349 16.51 0.09 -0.70
C THR A 349 15.19 -0.02 -1.48
N GLU A 350 14.12 -0.49 -0.84
CA GLU A 350 12.80 -0.70 -1.45
C GLU A 350 11.81 0.44 -1.19
N CYS A 351 12.14 1.39 -0.32
CA CYS A 351 11.33 2.57 -0.07
C CYS A 351 11.23 3.48 -1.31
N GLY A 352 10.04 4.04 -1.53
CA GLY A 352 9.78 4.93 -2.66
C GLY A 352 10.54 6.24 -2.53
N GLY A 353 11.47 6.49 -3.46
CA GLY A 353 12.39 7.63 -3.44
C GLY A 353 13.84 7.23 -3.20
N SER A 354 14.09 6.06 -2.59
CA SER A 354 15.45 5.56 -2.34
C SER A 354 16.24 5.26 -3.61
N ALA A 355 15.57 5.01 -4.74
CA ALA A 355 16.23 4.83 -6.04
C ALA A 355 16.92 6.10 -6.56
N SER A 356 16.56 7.27 -6.02
CA SER A 356 17.26 8.51 -6.29
C SER A 356 18.50 8.69 -5.41
N PHE A 357 18.75 7.75 -4.49
CA PHE A 357 19.91 7.76 -3.62
C PHE A 357 20.80 6.56 -3.91
N GLU A 358 22.10 6.80 -3.92
CA GLU A 358 23.12 5.78 -4.04
C GLU A 358 23.70 5.51 -2.65
N PHE A 359 23.80 4.23 -2.30
CA PHE A 359 24.39 3.80 -1.04
C PHE A 359 25.74 3.13 -1.30
N THR A 360 26.80 3.66 -0.70
CA THR A 360 28.15 3.09 -0.77
C THR A 360 28.62 2.77 0.64
N LYS A 361 29.07 1.53 0.85
CA LYS A 361 29.61 1.12 2.15
C LYS A 361 30.86 1.93 2.47
N LEU A 362 30.97 2.40 3.70
CA LEU A 362 32.13 3.10 4.24
C LEU A 362 33.06 2.13 4.96
N ASP A 363 34.35 2.40 4.87
CA ASP A 363 35.40 1.68 5.57
C ASP A 363 36.06 2.58 6.62
N LEU A 364 35.92 2.23 7.90
CA LEU A 364 36.47 3.03 9.00
C LEU A 364 38.00 2.99 9.09
N ASP A 365 38.65 2.06 8.40
CA ASP A 365 40.11 2.04 8.25
C ASP A 365 40.59 3.12 7.28
N ASN A 366 39.69 3.67 6.45
CA ASN A 366 39.97 4.80 5.56
C ASN A 366 39.71 6.14 6.27
N GLU A 367 40.74 6.98 6.36
CA GLU A 367 40.68 8.31 6.96
C GLU A 367 39.64 9.23 6.28
N GLU A 368 39.42 9.13 4.96
CA GLU A 368 38.42 9.94 4.25
C GLU A 368 36.98 9.54 4.62
N ASP A 369 36.70 8.25 4.74
CA ASP A 369 35.39 7.72 5.12
C ASP A 369 35.07 8.04 6.58
N LYS A 370 36.08 7.95 7.45
CA LYS A 370 35.97 8.35 8.85
C LYS A 370 35.72 9.85 9.00
N LYS A 371 36.41 10.67 8.20
CA LYS A 371 36.18 12.12 8.16
C LYS A 371 34.76 12.42 7.69
N LEU A 372 34.28 11.77 6.63
CA LEU A 372 32.90 11.96 6.14
C LEU A 372 31.86 11.63 7.22
N LEU A 373 32.03 10.51 7.94
CA LEU A 373 31.16 10.16 9.06
C LEU A 373 31.09 11.28 10.10
N VAL A 374 32.26 11.79 10.50
CA VAL A 374 32.38 12.90 11.46
C VAL A 374 31.69 14.15 10.94
N ASP A 375 32.03 14.60 9.73
CA ASP A 375 31.45 15.82 9.14
C ASP A 375 29.92 15.74 9.02
N VAL A 376 29.37 14.59 8.63
CA VAL A 376 27.93 14.41 8.45
C VAL A 376 27.19 14.25 9.77
N TRP A 377 27.73 13.53 10.75
CA TRP A 377 27.08 13.35 12.06
C TRP A 377 27.31 14.53 13.01
N TYR A 378 28.26 15.43 12.74
CA TYR A 378 28.32 16.73 13.42
C TYR A 378 27.50 17.82 12.74
N TRP A 379 26.92 17.56 11.57
CA TRP A 379 26.29 18.59 10.75
C TRP A 379 27.25 19.75 10.52
N ASN A 380 28.47 19.46 10.01
CA ASN A 380 29.51 20.46 9.88
C ASN A 380 29.08 21.60 8.92
N GLU A 381 28.88 22.80 9.48
CA GLU A 381 28.53 24.03 8.76
C GLU A 381 29.76 24.92 8.46
N GLU A 382 30.90 24.67 9.12
CA GLU A 382 32.08 25.55 9.07
C GLU A 382 32.86 25.36 7.75
N THR A 383 33.00 24.11 7.29
CA THR A 383 33.82 23.74 6.13
C THR A 383 33.05 22.93 5.09
N ASP A 384 33.53 22.94 3.84
CA ASP A 384 32.95 22.10 2.79
C ASP A 384 33.14 20.62 3.11
N ILE A 385 32.08 19.84 2.93
CA ILE A 385 32.14 18.38 2.98
C ILE A 385 32.79 17.88 1.68
N VAL A 386 33.89 17.15 1.82
CA VAL A 386 34.67 16.59 0.70
C VAL A 386 34.89 15.10 0.92
N HIS A 387 34.60 14.28 -0.08
CA HIS A 387 34.80 12.83 -0.04
C HIS A 387 35.22 12.30 -1.41
N ASN A 388 36.29 11.49 -1.49
CA ASN A 388 36.84 10.94 -2.73
C ASN A 388 37.10 12.01 -3.82
N GLY A 389 37.60 13.18 -3.41
CA GLY A 389 37.87 14.32 -4.30
C GLY A 389 36.64 15.08 -4.81
N GLN A 390 35.42 14.65 -4.44
CA GLN A 390 34.18 15.38 -4.76
C GLN A 390 33.85 16.37 -3.64
N VAL A 391 33.61 17.63 -4.01
CA VAL A 391 33.17 18.70 -3.09
C VAL A 391 31.65 18.76 -3.10
N TYR A 392 31.04 18.50 -1.94
CA TYR A 392 29.58 18.56 -1.75
C TYR A 392 29.11 19.94 -1.24
N GLY A 393 30.03 20.73 -0.67
CA GLY A 393 29.76 22.07 -0.14
C GLY A 393 29.50 22.08 1.36
N LYS A 394 29.15 23.25 1.90
CA LYS A 394 28.83 23.42 3.33
C LYS A 394 27.43 22.96 3.64
N THR A 395 27.21 22.49 4.86
CA THR A 395 25.86 22.16 5.35
C THR A 395 25.00 23.42 5.42
N ILE A 396 23.80 23.35 4.86
CA ILE A 396 22.80 24.42 4.89
C ILE A 396 21.61 24.00 5.74
N ASP A 397 21.21 22.72 5.61
CA ASP A 397 20.08 22.13 6.32
C ASP A 397 20.25 20.61 6.36
N GLY A 398 19.34 19.89 6.99
CA GLY A 398 19.37 18.44 7.02
C GLY A 398 18.22 17.83 7.80
N GLU A 399 18.28 16.51 7.97
CA GLU A 399 17.38 15.77 8.84
C GLU A 399 18.07 14.53 9.44
N THR A 400 17.81 14.28 10.72
CA THR A 400 18.28 13.08 11.42
C THR A 400 17.24 11.97 11.33
N TRP A 401 17.64 10.84 10.74
CA TRP A 401 16.91 9.57 10.80
C TRP A 401 17.19 8.86 12.13
N HIS A 402 16.20 8.88 13.01
CA HIS A 402 16.23 8.28 14.34
C HIS A 402 14.84 7.84 14.78
#